data_AF-A0A968J5P0-F1
#
_entry.id   AF-A0A968J5P0-F1
#
_cell.length_a   1.000
_cell.length_b   1.000
_cell.length_c   1.000
_cell.angle_alpha   90.00
_cell.angle_beta   90.00
_cell.angle_gamma   90.00
#
_symmetry.space_group_name_H-M   'P 1'
#
loop_
_entity.id
_entity.type
_entity.pdbx_description
1 polymer ?
#
loop_
_entity_poly.entity_id
_entity_poly.type
_entity_poly.pdbx_seq_one_letter_code
_entity_poly.pdbx_strand_id
1 'polypeptide(L)'
;MRKGHHQYVTNISDLDNHCLLEVIDSHKAEEIILALRSLWTEEERLMVEEVSIDMWAGFAKVIKEVFSNGRIVYDRFHVMQEVIKELDRIRQQSRITDKGAKRLILKNRKDLNEQEKAKTR
;
A
#
# COMPACT_ATOMS: atom_id res chain seq x y z
N MET A 1 15.90 20.81 -11.37
CA MET A 1 15.62 19.75 -10.38
C MET A 1 16.35 18.48 -10.80
N ARG A 2 17.26 17.94 -9.97
CA ARG A 2 18.03 16.72 -10.25
C ARG A 2 17.29 15.50 -9.69
N LYS A 3 17.05 14.48 -10.53
CA LYS A 3 16.64 13.13 -10.10
C LYS A 3 17.77 12.50 -9.28
N GLY A 4 17.51 12.09 -8.04
CA GLY A 4 18.50 11.32 -7.25
C GLY A 4 18.43 11.47 -5.73
N HIS A 5 17.84 12.56 -5.20
CA HIS A 5 17.55 12.65 -3.77
C HIS A 5 16.12 12.15 -3.55
N HIS A 6 15.98 10.91 -3.11
CA HIS A 6 14.71 10.41 -2.63
C HIS A 6 14.43 11.08 -1.28
N GLN A 7 13.85 12.29 -1.31
CA GLN A 7 13.15 12.83 -0.15
C GLN A 7 11.90 11.97 0.02
N TYR A 8 12.02 11.01 0.92
CA TYR A 8 10.89 10.19 1.35
C TYR A 8 10.18 10.94 2.45
N VAL A 9 8.92 11.25 2.18
CA VAL A 9 8.05 11.98 3.09
C VAL A 9 6.97 11.02 3.55
N THR A 10 6.77 10.95 4.86
CA THR A 10 5.71 10.13 5.47
C THR A 10 4.47 11.00 5.63
N ASN A 11 3.43 10.71 4.85
CA ASN A 11 2.13 11.37 4.97
C ASN A 11 1.24 10.62 5.94
N ILE A 12 0.59 11.35 6.83
CA ILE A 12 -0.39 10.81 7.77
C ILE A 12 -1.73 11.45 7.44
N SER A 13 -2.73 10.62 7.19
CA SER A 13 -4.06 11.08 6.77
C SER A 13 -5.15 10.34 7.53
N ASP A 14 -6.23 11.05 7.82
CA ASP A 14 -7.47 10.49 8.31
C ASP A 14 -8.26 9.90 7.13
N LEU A 15 -8.54 8.61 7.18
CA LEU A 15 -9.26 7.91 6.12
C LEU A 15 -10.75 8.24 6.11
N ASP A 16 -11.35 8.51 7.26
CA ASP A 16 -12.78 8.78 7.42
C ASP A 16 -13.12 10.22 7.03
N ASN A 17 -12.29 11.16 7.46
CA ASN A 17 -12.49 12.59 7.20
C ASN A 17 -11.79 13.08 5.92
N HIS A 18 -11.03 12.20 5.24
CA HIS A 18 -10.27 12.51 4.03
C HIS A 18 -9.36 13.73 4.17
N CYS A 19 -8.73 13.88 5.34
CA CYS A 19 -7.88 15.04 5.65
C CYS A 19 -6.42 14.62 5.88
N LEU A 20 -5.51 15.50 5.50
CA LEU A 20 -4.08 15.35 5.79
C LEU A 20 -3.83 15.85 7.21
N LEU A 21 -3.35 14.97 8.08
CA LEU A 21 -3.06 15.27 9.47
C LEU A 21 -1.64 15.85 9.63
N GLU A 22 -0.64 15.21 9.02
CA GLU A 22 0.75 15.65 9.11
C GLU A 22 1.61 15.11 7.96
N VAL A 23 2.72 15.80 7.70
CA VAL A 23 3.74 15.45 6.70
C VAL A 23 5.11 15.43 7.38
N ILE A 24 5.66 14.24 7.61
CA ILE A 24 6.96 14.06 8.24
C ILE A 24 8.03 13.91 7.17
N ASP A 25 8.98 14.85 7.10
CA ASP A 25 10.14 14.79 6.19
C ASP A 25 11.22 13.82 6.71
N SER A 26 10.84 12.56 6.92
CA SER A 26 11.75 11.48 7.30
C SER A 26 11.21 10.11 6.88
N HIS A 27 12.15 9.20 6.71
CA HIS A 27 11.95 7.77 6.45
C HIS A 27 12.60 6.88 7.52
N LYS A 28 13.24 7.45 8.55
CA LYS A 28 13.84 6.68 9.62
C LYS A 28 12.79 6.35 10.66
N ALA A 29 12.75 5.09 11.09
CA ALA A 29 11.75 4.61 12.04
C ALA A 29 11.76 5.43 13.34
N GLU A 30 12.93 5.76 13.87
CA GLU A 30 13.09 6.49 15.13
C GLU A 30 12.53 7.92 15.04
N GLU A 31 12.82 8.62 13.93
CA GLU A 31 12.34 9.99 13.70
C GLU A 31 10.82 10.02 13.51
N ILE A 32 10.26 9.03 12.80
CA ILE A 32 8.81 8.89 12.63
C ILE A 32 8.13 8.55 13.96
N ILE A 33 8.70 7.66 14.78
CA ILE A 33 8.16 7.33 16.11
C ILE A 33 8.08 8.59 16.99
N LEU A 34 9.16 9.38 17.03
CA LEU A 34 9.20 10.61 17.81
C LEU A 34 8.15 11.62 17.34
N ALA A 35 8.06 11.83 16.02
CA ALA A 35 7.06 12.71 15.44
C ALA A 35 5.63 12.25 15.79
N LEU A 36 5.29 10.98 15.57
CA LEU A 36 3.97 10.45 15.87
C LEU A 36 3.59 10.55 17.36
N ARG A 37 4.55 10.31 18.28
CA ARG A 37 4.33 10.47 19.73
C ARG A 37 4.15 11.92 20.15
N SER A 38 4.63 12.88 19.35
CA SER A 38 4.45 14.31 19.62
C SER A 38 3.12 14.87 19.13
N LEU A 39 2.48 14.21 18.16
CA LEU A 39 1.22 14.64 17.56
C LEU A 39 0.00 14.27 18.41
N TRP A 40 0.05 13.14 19.12
CA TRP A 40 -1.07 12.60 19.89
C TRP A 40 -0.64 12.13 21.27
N THR A 41 -1.52 12.30 22.26
CA THR A 41 -1.28 11.76 23.60
C THR A 41 -1.27 10.23 23.60
N GLU A 42 -0.84 9.62 24.70
CA GLU A 42 -0.88 8.17 24.82
C GLU A 42 -2.32 7.63 24.77
N GLU A 43 -3.26 8.32 25.43
CA GLU A 43 -4.68 7.94 25.43
C GLU A 43 -5.26 7.97 24.01
N GLU A 44 -4.98 9.03 23.25
CA GLU A 44 -5.44 9.13 21.85
C GLU A 44 -4.85 8.02 20.98
N ARG A 45 -3.56 7.72 21.12
CA ARG A 45 -2.91 6.63 20.38
C ARG A 45 -3.47 5.26 20.72
N LEU A 46 -3.89 5.03 21.96
CA LEU A 46 -4.50 3.78 22.41
C LEU A 46 -5.94 3.58 21.88
N MET A 47 -6.60 4.66 21.47
CA MET A 47 -7.94 4.62 20.85
C MET A 47 -7.91 4.27 19.36
N VAL A 48 -6.73 4.31 18.72
CA VAL A 48 -6.60 3.97 17.31
C VAL A 48 -6.80 2.47 17.09
N GLU A 49 -7.87 2.12 16.37
CA GLU A 49 -8.24 0.72 16.11
C GLU A 49 -7.51 0.11 14.91
N GLU A 50 -7.26 0.89 13.88
CA GLU A 50 -6.64 0.44 12.63
C GLU A 50 -5.70 1.51 12.07
N VAL A 51 -4.56 1.07 11.53
CA VAL A 51 -3.62 1.93 10.81
C VAL A 51 -3.33 1.31 9.46
N SER A 52 -3.71 2.01 8.40
CA SER A 52 -3.38 1.63 7.02
C SER A 52 -1.96 2.09 6.68
N ILE A 53 -1.11 1.17 6.24
CA ILE A 53 0.30 1.44 5.89
C ILE A 53 0.65 0.90 4.50
N ASP A 54 1.67 1.50 3.90
CA ASP A 54 2.36 0.90 2.76
C ASP A 54 3.12 -0.38 3.21
N MET A 55 3.46 -1.24 2.26
CA MET A 55 4.12 -2.53 2.46
C MET A 55 5.61 -2.43 2.87
N TRP A 56 6.12 -1.23 3.18
CA TRP A 56 7.47 -1.08 3.70
C TRP A 56 7.58 -1.61 5.13
N ALA A 57 8.49 -2.57 5.35
CA ALA A 57 8.63 -3.27 6.62
C ALA A 57 8.93 -2.35 7.82
N GLY A 58 9.54 -1.18 7.59
CA GLY A 58 9.83 -0.22 8.65
C GLY A 58 8.58 0.38 9.29
N PHE A 59 7.50 0.61 8.51
CA PHE A 59 6.25 1.15 9.05
C PHE A 59 5.60 0.18 10.04
N ALA A 60 5.58 -1.12 9.75
CA ALA A 60 5.00 -2.10 10.66
C ALA A 60 5.68 -2.08 12.05
N LYS A 61 6.99 -1.80 12.11
CA LYS A 61 7.71 -1.65 13.38
C LYS A 61 7.32 -0.35 14.09
N VAL A 62 7.28 0.77 13.36
CA VAL A 62 6.87 2.08 13.88
C VAL A 62 5.46 2.03 14.46
N ILE A 63 4.50 1.47 13.73
CA ILE A 63 3.10 1.42 14.16
C ILE A 63 2.94 0.55 15.41
N LYS A 64 3.61 -0.61 15.51
CA LYS A 64 3.57 -1.43 16.73
C LYS A 64 4.10 -0.70 17.98
N GLU A 65 5.06 0.19 17.80
CA GLU A 65 5.69 0.96 18.87
C GLU A 65 4.87 2.19 19.30
N VAL A 66 4.04 2.72 18.40
CA VAL A 66 3.29 3.97 18.59
C VAL A 66 1.80 3.71 18.85
N PHE A 67 1.18 2.82 18.08
CA PHE A 67 -0.24 2.49 18.14
C PHE A 67 -0.39 1.01 18.54
N SER A 68 -0.05 0.70 19.80
CA SER A 68 0.03 -0.68 20.30
C SER A 68 -1.28 -1.46 20.23
N ASN A 69 -2.43 -0.78 20.32
CA ASN A 69 -3.76 -1.38 20.16
C ASN A 69 -4.22 -1.47 18.68
N GLY A 70 -3.58 -0.73 17.79
CA GLY A 70 -4.01 -0.60 16.40
C GLY A 70 -3.67 -1.83 15.57
N ARG A 71 -4.65 -2.29 14.78
CA ARG A 71 -4.43 -3.34 13.77
C ARG A 71 -3.72 -2.74 12.56
N ILE A 72 -2.64 -3.38 12.14
CA ILE A 72 -1.93 -3.00 10.92
C ILE A 72 -2.71 -3.53 9.72
N VAL A 73 -3.14 -2.62 8.85
CA VAL A 73 -3.79 -2.94 7.57
C VAL A 73 -2.86 -2.52 6.44
N TYR A 74 -2.60 -3.42 5.49
CA TYR A 74 -1.83 -3.05 4.31
C TYR A 74 -2.71 -2.38 3.28
N ASP A 75 -2.25 -1.25 2.76
CA ASP A 75 -2.97 -0.49 1.76
C ASP A 75 -3.25 -1.33 0.50
N ARG A 76 -4.53 -1.37 0.11
CA ARG A 76 -4.99 -2.19 -1.03
C ARG A 76 -4.34 -1.79 -2.33
N PHE A 77 -4.06 -0.49 -2.56
CA PHE A 77 -3.50 -0.03 -3.81
C PHE A 77 -2.09 -0.58 -4.00
N HIS A 78 -1.23 -0.51 -2.98
CA HIS A 78 0.14 -1.03 -3.05
C HIS A 78 0.15 -2.55 -3.25
N VAL A 79 -0.70 -3.28 -2.53
CA VAL A 79 -0.88 -4.74 -2.71
C VAL A 79 -1.29 -5.06 -4.16
N MET A 80 -2.32 -4.37 -4.67
CA MET A 80 -2.82 -4.61 -6.03
C MET A 80 -1.79 -4.23 -7.10
N GLN A 81 -1.01 -3.16 -6.89
CA GLN A 81 0.06 -2.79 -7.81
C GLN A 81 1.12 -3.89 -7.94
N GLU A 82 1.57 -4.48 -6.83
CA GLU A 82 2.57 -5.55 -6.87
C GLU A 82 2.01 -6.82 -7.54
N VAL A 83 0.75 -7.17 -7.27
CA VAL A 83 0.06 -8.28 -7.93
C VAL A 83 -0.04 -8.06 -9.44
N ILE A 84 -0.46 -6.86 -9.88
CA ILE A 84 -0.59 -6.53 -11.31
C ILE A 84 0.78 -6.60 -12.00
N LYS A 85 1.83 -6.09 -11.35
CA LYS A 85 3.20 -6.08 -11.87
C LYS A 85 3.72 -7.50 -12.08
N GLU A 86 3.51 -8.40 -11.13
CA GLU A 86 3.93 -9.79 -11.28
C GLU A 86 3.11 -10.52 -12.34
N LEU A 87 1.81 -10.23 -12.44
CA LEU A 87 0.98 -10.78 -13.50
C LEU A 87 1.43 -10.32 -14.89
N ASP A 88 1.81 -9.06 -15.03
CA ASP A 88 2.40 -8.53 -16.26
C ASP A 88 3.73 -9.20 -16.61
N ARG A 89 4.54 -9.57 -15.60
CA ARG A 89 5.77 -10.32 -15.79
C ARG A 89 5.49 -11.72 -16.34
N ILE A 90 4.54 -12.45 -15.75
CA ILE A 90 4.12 -13.78 -16.22
C ILE A 90 3.59 -13.68 -17.65
N ARG A 91 2.73 -12.70 -17.94
CA ARG A 91 2.20 -12.46 -19.30
C ARG A 91 3.31 -12.28 -20.33
N GLN A 92 4.35 -11.52 -19.99
CA GLN A 92 5.51 -11.32 -20.86
C GLN A 92 6.29 -12.63 -21.09
N GLN A 93 6.47 -13.44 -20.06
CA GLN A 93 7.13 -14.75 -20.16
C GLN A 93 6.34 -15.73 -21.05
N SER A 94 5.01 -15.71 -20.96
CA SER A 94 4.12 -16.56 -21.77
C SER A 94 3.95 -16.09 -23.22
N ARG A 95 4.66 -15.03 -23.67
CA ARG A 95 4.56 -14.43 -25.02
C ARG A 95 3.14 -14.01 -25.42
N ILE A 96 2.26 -13.77 -24.45
CA ILE A 96 0.90 -13.29 -24.70
C ILE A 96 0.97 -11.80 -25.03
N THR A 97 0.99 -11.48 -26.33
CA THR A 97 1.14 -10.11 -26.85
C THR A 97 -0.17 -9.34 -26.93
N ASP A 98 -1.31 -10.03 -26.79
CA ASP A 98 -2.62 -9.39 -26.83
C ASP A 98 -2.82 -8.47 -25.61
N LYS A 99 -2.96 -7.15 -25.87
CA LYS A 99 -3.28 -6.16 -24.83
C LYS A 99 -4.64 -6.44 -24.18
N GLY A 100 -5.58 -7.06 -24.91
CA GLY A 100 -6.87 -7.51 -24.38
C GLY A 100 -6.73 -8.63 -23.36
N ALA A 101 -5.74 -9.52 -23.52
CA ALA A 101 -5.49 -10.62 -22.61
C ALA A 101 -5.09 -10.17 -21.21
N LYS A 102 -4.44 -9.01 -21.05
CA LYS A 102 -4.14 -8.43 -19.73
C LYS A 102 -5.41 -8.27 -18.87
N ARG A 103 -6.49 -7.76 -19.47
CA ARG A 103 -7.78 -7.59 -18.77
C ARG A 103 -8.43 -8.93 -18.43
N LEU A 104 -8.20 -9.96 -19.23
CA LEU A 104 -8.75 -11.30 -19.01
C LEU A 104 -8.05 -12.04 -17.88
N ILE A 105 -6.72 -11.91 -17.77
CA ILE A 105 -5.95 -12.53 -16.69
C ILE A 105 -6.24 -11.82 -15.34
N LEU A 106 -6.52 -10.51 -15.36
CA LEU A 106 -6.89 -9.73 -14.17
C LEU A 106 -8.36 -9.88 -13.72
N LYS A 107 -9.23 -10.42 -14.57
CA LYS A 107 -10.63 -10.69 -14.21
C LYS A 107 -10.70 -11.97 -13.38
N ASN A 108 -11.59 -12.02 -12.39
CA ASN A 108 -11.87 -13.30 -11.74
C ASN A 108 -12.42 -14.28 -12.78
N ARG A 109 -12.02 -15.54 -12.66
CA ARG A 109 -12.48 -16.61 -13.57
C ARG A 109 -14.01 -16.74 -13.65
N LYS A 110 -14.71 -16.44 -12.55
CA LYS A 110 -16.18 -16.40 -12.48
C LYS A 110 -16.81 -15.28 -13.31
N ASP A 111 -16.07 -14.21 -13.57
CA ASP A 111 -16.51 -13.01 -14.29
C ASP A 111 -16.10 -13.05 -15.79
N LEU A 112 -15.51 -14.15 -16.25
CA LEU A 112 -15.16 -14.39 -17.64
C LEU A 112 -16.33 -15.04 -18.39
N ASN A 113 -16.63 -14.54 -19.59
CA ASN A 113 -17.56 -15.21 -20.50
C ASN A 113 -16.90 -16.37 -21.26
N GLU A 114 -17.68 -17.22 -21.93
CA GLU A 114 -17.17 -18.44 -22.59
C GLU A 114 -16.11 -18.14 -23.67
N GLN A 115 -16.23 -17.02 -24.38
CA GLN A 115 -15.24 -16.58 -25.37
C GLN A 115 -13.92 -16.13 -24.73
N GLU A 116 -13.99 -15.48 -23.57
CA GLU A 116 -12.82 -15.06 -22.79
C GLU A 116 -12.11 -16.26 -22.12
N LYS A 117 -12.87 -17.27 -21.66
CA LYS A 117 -12.32 -18.53 -21.11
C LYS A 117 -11.52 -19.33 -22.15
N ALA A 118 -11.98 -19.35 -23.40
CA ALA A 118 -11.28 -20.04 -24.48
C ALA A 118 -9.91 -19.40 -24.81
N LYS A 119 -9.74 -18.10 -24.54
CA LYS A 119 -8.50 -17.34 -24.78
C LYS A 119 -7.49 -17.40 -23.62
N THR A 120 -7.90 -17.97 -22.48
CA THR A 120 -7.07 -18.08 -21.26
C THR A 120 -6.59 -19.52 -21.00
N ARG A 121 -6.87 -20.46 -21.92
CA ARG A 121 -6.29 -21.81 -22.00
C ARG A 121 -5.05 -21.81 -22.88
#